data_AF-A0A7S2NM78-F1
#
_entry.id   AF-A0A7S2NM78-F1
#
_cell.length_a   1.000
_cell.length_b   1.000
_cell.length_c   1.000
_cell.angle_alpha   90.00
_cell.angle_beta   90.00
_cell.angle_gamma   90.00
#
_symmetry.space_group_name_H-M   'P 1'
#
loop_
_entity.id
_entity.type
_entity.pdbx_description
1 polymer ?
#
loop_
_entity_poly.entity_id
_entity_poly.type
_entity_poly.pdbx_seq_one_letter_code
_entity_poly.pdbx_strand_id
1 'polypeptide(L)'
;SLGGGWRPRRGRGALCRLVAPPGAAGDGSASGGACPFPCVACHTAVAGETCYNHVRWAMDTGIHSSPGTYLGLQAWSSFEAFQGVLHTMQPDCPQPCPKGYVAPDPAPA
;
A
#
# COMPACT_ATOMS: atom_id res chain seq x y z
N SER A 1 -56.96 1.57 30.38
CA SER A 1 -56.08 1.99 29.27
C SER A 1 -54.65 2.07 29.76
N LEU A 2 -53.74 1.41 29.03
CA LEU A 2 -52.40 1.00 29.47
C LEU A 2 -51.41 2.16 29.41
N GLY A 3 -50.80 2.52 30.55
CA GLY A 3 -49.67 3.44 30.62
C GLY A 3 -48.36 2.74 30.25
N GLY A 4 -47.81 3.07 29.07
CA GLY A 4 -46.52 2.55 28.60
C GLY A 4 -45.35 3.43 29.06
N GLY A 5 -44.67 3.00 30.13
CA GLY A 5 -43.43 3.64 30.60
C GLY A 5 -42.21 3.18 29.79
N TRP A 6 -41.48 4.13 29.21
CA TRP A 6 -40.17 3.89 28.61
C TRP A 6 -39.11 3.73 29.70
N ARG A 7 -38.49 2.54 29.78
CA ARG A 7 -37.30 2.29 30.60
C ARG A 7 -36.07 2.16 29.69
N PRO A 8 -35.07 3.05 29.77
CA PRO A 8 -33.78 2.77 29.17
C PRO A 8 -33.02 1.74 30.04
N ARG A 9 -32.63 0.62 29.44
CA ARG A 9 -31.71 -0.34 30.06
C ARG A 9 -30.30 0.25 30.06
N ARG A 10 -29.82 0.65 31.24
CA ARG A 10 -28.40 0.87 31.50
C ARG A 10 -27.66 -0.48 31.43
N GLY A 11 -27.06 -0.78 30.29
CA GLY A 11 -26.07 -1.85 30.17
C GLY A 11 -24.71 -1.35 30.63
N ARG A 12 -24.17 -1.98 31.68
CA ARG A 12 -22.83 -1.76 32.23
C ARG A 12 -21.84 -2.74 31.57
N GLY A 13 -20.62 -2.27 31.30
CA GLY A 13 -19.42 -3.06 30.98
C GLY A 13 -19.28 -3.36 29.48
N ALA A 14 -18.15 -3.11 28.81
CA ALA A 14 -16.78 -3.10 29.26
C ALA A 14 -15.98 -1.99 28.55
N LEU A 15 -15.30 -1.14 29.32
CA LEU A 15 -14.15 -0.39 28.79
C LEU A 15 -13.03 -1.42 28.67
N CYS A 16 -12.71 -1.88 27.45
CA CYS A 16 -11.43 -2.51 27.22
C CYS A 16 -10.34 -1.47 27.51
N ARG A 17 -9.77 -1.54 28.71
CA ARG A 17 -8.52 -0.84 29.03
C ARG A 17 -7.42 -1.48 28.19
N LEU A 18 -7.03 -0.81 27.11
CA LEU A 18 -5.74 -1.05 26.47
C LEU A 18 -4.64 -0.64 27.47
N VAL A 19 -3.97 -1.62 28.06
CA VAL A 19 -2.72 -1.38 28.77
C VAL A 19 -1.61 -1.31 27.72
N ALA A 20 -0.98 -0.15 27.57
CA ALA A 20 0.22 0.01 26.75
C ALA A 20 1.44 -0.43 27.57
N PRO A 21 2.40 -1.19 27.00
CA PRO A 21 3.66 -1.46 27.67
C PRO A 21 4.53 -0.19 27.72
N PRO A 22 5.26 0.07 28.82
CA PRO A 22 6.27 1.10 28.84
C PRO A 22 7.50 0.62 28.06
N GLY A 23 7.93 1.39 27.06
CA GLY A 23 9.28 1.26 26.48
C GLY A 23 9.36 0.67 25.07
N ALA A 24 8.84 1.40 24.07
CA ALA A 24 9.36 1.30 22.71
C ALA A 24 9.86 2.69 22.26
N ALA A 25 10.91 3.15 22.93
CA ALA A 25 11.92 3.99 22.30
C ALA A 25 12.93 3.03 21.67
N GLY A 26 13.22 3.23 20.38
CA GLY A 26 14.06 2.32 19.60
C GLY A 26 14.36 2.91 18.22
N ASP A 27 15.16 3.96 18.24
CA ASP A 27 16.06 4.40 17.18
C ASP A 27 17.09 3.30 16.87
N GLY A 28 17.20 2.86 15.61
CA GLY A 28 18.22 1.86 15.24
C GLY A 28 18.04 1.24 13.86
N SER A 29 18.62 1.87 12.85
CA SER A 29 18.86 1.27 11.54
C SER A 29 20.09 0.35 11.62
N ALA A 30 19.88 -0.96 11.45
CA ALA A 30 20.91 -1.93 11.10
C ALA A 30 20.30 -3.13 10.38
N SER A 31 20.55 -3.20 9.08
CA SER A 31 20.82 -4.40 8.27
C SER A 31 20.35 -5.76 8.84
N GLY A 32 19.31 -6.35 8.22
CA GLY A 32 19.15 -7.81 8.17
C GLY A 32 18.11 -8.47 9.08
N GLY A 33 17.00 -7.81 9.42
CA GLY A 33 15.89 -8.42 10.16
C GLY A 33 14.56 -8.26 9.43
N ALA A 34 13.92 -9.38 9.08
CA ALA A 34 12.60 -9.42 8.46
C ALA A 34 11.59 -8.55 9.23
N CYS A 35 10.90 -7.67 8.49
CA CYS A 35 9.88 -6.80 9.04
C CYS A 35 8.77 -7.63 9.72
N PRO A 36 8.28 -7.26 10.91
CA PRO A 36 7.12 -7.89 11.57
C PRO A 36 5.77 -7.54 10.90
N PHE A 37 5.77 -7.32 9.60
CA PHE A 37 4.60 -7.13 8.74
C PHE A 37 4.78 -8.10 7.58
N PRO A 38 3.74 -8.74 7.00
CA PRO A 38 3.93 -9.58 5.83
C PRO A 38 4.72 -8.78 4.79
N CYS A 39 5.97 -9.19 4.55
CA CYS A 39 6.80 -8.65 3.49
C CYS A 39 6.16 -9.14 2.19
N VAL A 40 5.12 -8.45 1.73
CA VAL A 40 4.60 -8.69 0.39
C VAL A 40 5.77 -8.40 -0.54
N ALA A 41 6.21 -9.43 -1.27
CA ALA A 41 7.28 -9.29 -2.23
C ALA A 41 6.91 -8.15 -3.19
N CYS A 42 7.75 -7.12 -3.24
CA CYS A 42 7.58 -6.00 -4.14
C CYS A 42 8.51 -6.19 -5.34
N HIS A 43 8.13 -5.61 -6.47
CA HIS A 43 8.98 -5.54 -7.64
C HIS A 43 8.63 -4.27 -8.41
N THR A 44 9.60 -3.37 -8.58
CA THR A 44 9.41 -2.22 -9.49
C THR A 44 9.81 -2.69 -10.88
N ALA A 45 8.88 -2.58 -11.83
CA ALA A 45 9.07 -3.12 -13.16
C ALA A 45 10.26 -2.47 -13.86
N VAL A 46 11.07 -3.28 -14.55
CA VAL A 46 12.26 -2.83 -15.27
C VAL A 46 12.11 -3.00 -16.79
N ALA A 47 12.95 -2.32 -17.55
CA ALA A 47 12.92 -2.39 -19.02
C ALA A 47 13.04 -3.85 -19.50
N GLY A 48 12.14 -4.23 -20.41
CA GLY A 48 11.99 -5.61 -20.91
C GLY A 48 10.77 -6.33 -20.36
N GLU A 49 10.17 -5.84 -19.28
CA GLU A 49 8.95 -6.42 -18.72
C GLU A 49 7.68 -5.87 -19.35
N THR A 50 6.63 -6.69 -19.42
CA THR A 50 5.31 -6.27 -19.91
C THR A 50 4.74 -5.13 -19.07
N CYS A 51 4.82 -5.24 -17.74
CA CYS A 51 4.36 -4.19 -16.84
C CYS A 51 5.10 -2.86 -17.09
N TYR A 52 6.41 -2.90 -17.35
CA TYR A 52 7.19 -1.70 -17.64
C TYR A 52 6.64 -0.94 -18.86
N ASN A 53 6.30 -1.65 -19.94
CA ASN A 53 5.73 -1.04 -21.13
C ASN A 53 4.36 -0.41 -20.85
N HIS A 54 3.52 -1.06 -20.03
CA HIS A 54 2.24 -0.48 -19.62
C HIS A 54 2.41 0.77 -18.76
N VAL A 55 3.36 0.78 -17.84
CA VAL A 55 3.65 1.97 -17.02
C VAL A 55 4.13 3.11 -17.93
N ARG A 56 5.06 2.85 -18.85
CA ARG A 56 5.54 3.84 -19.83
C ARG A 56 4.39 4.41 -20.66
N TRP A 57 3.52 3.55 -21.19
CA TRP A 57 2.34 4.01 -21.93
C TRP A 57 1.39 4.83 -21.06
N ALA A 58 1.15 4.42 -19.81
CA ALA A 58 0.29 5.15 -18.87
C ALA A 58 0.84 6.56 -18.58
N MET A 59 2.16 6.69 -18.41
CA MET A 59 2.83 7.98 -18.19
C MET A 59 2.78 8.88 -19.42
N ASP A 60 3.09 8.34 -20.61
CA ASP A 60 3.26 9.15 -21.82
C ASP A 60 1.92 9.44 -22.53
N THR A 61 0.93 8.54 -22.42
CA THR A 61 -0.34 8.60 -23.18
C THR A 61 -1.56 8.43 -22.28
N GLY A 62 -1.58 7.40 -21.43
CA GLY A 62 -2.75 7.05 -20.64
C GLY A 62 -3.26 8.18 -19.74
N ILE A 63 -2.37 8.89 -19.06
CA ILE A 63 -2.71 10.03 -18.18
C ILE A 63 -3.37 11.18 -18.94
N HIS A 64 -3.02 11.37 -20.21
CA HIS A 64 -3.56 12.44 -21.06
C HIS A 64 -4.88 12.04 -21.71
N SER A 65 -5.01 10.79 -22.14
CA SER A 65 -6.21 10.28 -22.81
C SER A 65 -7.34 9.92 -21.83
N SER A 66 -6.99 9.47 -20.62
CA SER A 66 -7.94 8.98 -19.62
C SER A 66 -7.54 9.41 -18.18
N PRO A 67 -7.54 10.71 -17.86
CA PRO A 67 -7.11 11.21 -16.55
C PRO A 67 -7.95 10.65 -15.39
N GLY A 68 -9.21 10.28 -15.62
CA GLY A 68 -10.08 9.66 -14.62
C GLY A 68 -9.64 8.27 -14.17
N THR A 69 -8.81 7.56 -14.95
CA THR A 69 -8.24 6.26 -14.56
C THR A 69 -7.09 6.44 -13.56
N TYR A 70 -6.42 7.59 -13.59
CA TYR A 70 -5.21 7.86 -12.82
C TYR A 70 -5.45 9.00 -11.82
N LEU A 71 -6.54 8.89 -11.04
CA LEU A 71 -6.93 9.91 -10.07
C LEU A 71 -5.82 10.18 -9.07
N GLY A 72 -5.47 11.47 -8.91
CA GLY A 72 -4.41 11.90 -8.00
C GLY A 72 -2.99 11.78 -8.58
N LEU A 73 -2.82 11.24 -9.79
CA LEU A 73 -1.55 11.32 -10.52
C LEU A 73 -1.53 12.49 -11.48
N GLN A 74 -0.31 12.93 -11.78
CA GLN A 74 0.03 13.91 -12.78
C GLN A 74 1.01 13.28 -13.76
N ALA A 75 1.18 13.86 -14.95
CA ALA A 75 2.10 13.33 -15.95
C ALA A 75 3.57 13.24 -15.45
N TRP A 76 3.94 14.07 -14.47
CA TRP A 76 5.25 14.04 -13.81
C TRP A 76 5.29 13.24 -12.49
N SER A 77 4.21 12.52 -12.16
CA SER A 77 4.25 11.55 -11.06
C SER A 77 5.29 10.45 -11.35
N SER A 78 5.81 9.82 -10.29
CA SER A 78 6.89 8.85 -10.46
C SER A 78 6.40 7.52 -11.06
N PHE A 79 7.32 6.77 -11.65
CA PHE A 79 7.05 5.47 -12.26
C PHE A 79 6.33 4.51 -11.30
N GLU A 80 6.76 4.46 -10.05
CA GLU A 80 6.15 3.61 -9.01
C GLU A 80 4.70 4.01 -8.72
N ALA A 81 4.35 5.29 -8.81
CA ALA A 81 2.97 5.73 -8.60
C ALA A 81 2.05 5.19 -9.72
N PHE A 82 2.51 5.27 -10.97
CA PHE A 82 1.78 4.71 -12.11
C PHE A 82 1.70 3.19 -12.03
N GLN A 83 2.80 2.52 -11.68
CA GLN A 83 2.79 1.07 -11.46
C GLN A 83 1.84 0.67 -10.32
N GLY A 84 1.76 1.45 -9.25
CA GLY A 84 0.83 1.21 -8.15
C GLY A 84 -0.63 1.21 -8.59
N VAL A 85 -1.01 2.12 -9.50
CA VAL A 85 -2.36 2.10 -10.10
C VAL A 85 -2.54 0.88 -11.00
N LEU A 86 -1.57 0.60 -11.86
CA LEU A 86 -1.65 -0.54 -12.78
C LEU A 86 -1.67 -1.89 -12.06
N HIS A 87 -1.01 -2.02 -10.91
CA HIS A 87 -1.10 -3.20 -10.05
C HIS A 87 -2.55 -3.54 -9.66
N THR A 88 -3.41 -2.53 -9.51
CA THR A 88 -4.83 -2.74 -9.19
C THR A 88 -5.69 -3.12 -10.40
N MET A 89 -5.18 -2.94 -11.62
CA MET A 89 -5.92 -3.10 -12.87
C MET A 89 -5.38 -4.21 -13.77
N GLN A 90 -4.10 -4.57 -13.61
CA GLN A 90 -3.37 -5.54 -14.41
C GLN A 90 -2.80 -6.63 -13.50
N PRO A 91 -3.15 -7.90 -13.73
CA PRO A 91 -2.65 -9.01 -12.90
C PRO A 91 -1.13 -9.20 -13.04
N ASP A 92 -0.56 -8.82 -14.18
CA ASP A 92 0.87 -8.98 -14.48
C ASP A 92 1.75 -7.84 -13.93
N CYS A 93 1.15 -6.83 -13.30
CA CYS A 93 1.89 -5.75 -12.65
C CYS A 93 2.00 -6.01 -11.15
N PRO A 94 3.21 -6.26 -10.61
CA PRO A 94 3.41 -6.41 -9.17
C PRO A 94 3.35 -5.08 -8.43
N GLN A 95 3.22 -5.14 -7.11
CA GLN A 95 3.29 -3.95 -6.26
C GLN A 95 4.69 -3.31 -6.36
N PRO A 96 4.81 -2.01 -6.66
CA PRO A 96 6.11 -1.35 -6.73
C PRO A 96 6.82 -1.35 -5.38
N CYS A 97 8.15 -1.37 -5.41
CA CYS A 97 8.95 -1.26 -4.19
C CYS A 97 8.97 0.17 -3.63
N PRO A 98 9.12 0.35 -2.31
CA PRO A 98 9.34 1.66 -1.71
C PRO A 98 10.58 2.33 -2.32
N LYS A 99 10.56 3.66 -2.46
CA LYS A 99 11.74 4.39 -2.92
C LYS A 99 12.91 4.17 -1.98
N GLY A 100 14.06 3.78 -2.53
CA GLY A 100 15.26 3.43 -1.77
C GLY A 100 15.38 1.93 -1.41
N TYR A 101 14.39 1.11 -1.75
CA TYR A 101 14.53 -0.34 -1.74
C TYR A 101 15.23 -0.79 -3.03
N VAL A 102 16.50 -1.16 -2.92
CA VAL A 102 17.17 -1.95 -3.96
C VAL A 102 16.71 -3.39 -3.74
N ALA A 103 15.98 -3.97 -4.69
CA ALA A 103 15.66 -5.39 -4.61
C ALA A 103 16.98 -6.16 -4.47
N PRO A 104 17.07 -7.16 -3.57
CA PRO A 104 18.26 -8.00 -3.52
C PRO A 104 18.48 -8.59 -4.91
N ASP A 105 19.67 -8.36 -5.46
CA ASP A 105 20.02 -8.77 -6.82
C ASP A 105 19.57 -10.23 -7.08
N PRO A 106 18.87 -10.52 -8.18
CA PRO A 106 18.57 -11.90 -8.52
C PRO A 106 19.90 -12.62 -8.72
N ALA A 107 20.15 -13.64 -7.89
CA ALA A 107 21.32 -14.49 -8.00
C ALA A 107 21.47 -14.99 -9.44
N PRO A 108 22.68 -14.97 -10.03
CA PRO A 108 22.88 -15.55 -11.35
C PRO A 108 22.47 -17.03 -11.33
N ALA A 109 21.72 -17.44 -12.36
CA ALA A 109 21.27 -18.81 -12.59
C ALA A 109 22.43 -19.78 -12.82
#